data_AF-A0A1N7KGT6-F1
#
_entry.id   AF-A0A1N7KGT6-F1
#
_cell.length_a   1.000
_cell.length_b   1.000
_cell.length_c   1.000
_cell.angle_alpha   90.00
_cell.angle_beta   90.00
_cell.angle_gamma   90.00
#
_symmetry.space_group_name_H-M   'P 1'
#
loop_
_entity.id
_entity.type
_entity.pdbx_description
1 polymer ?
#
loop_
_entity_poly.entity_id
_entity_poly.type
_entity_poly.pdbx_seq_one_letter_code
_entity_poly.pdbx_strand_id
1 'polypeptide(L)'
;MKHYQDTETGKIWAFENSLDLKTYKNRNVPKTLVENVKEKPSGEFYWHNADWVNINDLPDGYKEPASSVPIYNPAWVTFLFPVGTFVWPDSKPLLEISLEQVNSNNYQGSMFQELATTIKLSNSELPALITHDGSLALPMCTTFPDASVALNTMNNIEGAIFLGGLILSPTSHKTIECGSLSEIGQRVHSNIVSTHNRFRSNSASLSERIALCHPNYIMVSDLKSAFSIGVQVLEHIGNLSPNFLVKGHNALVAWDLSGALSNLWISVEQITSYLWENKITSNLKDLESSISKEYSQLQKSKQDWKISVRHNLLKKAGYISKPNFDVLGKARQRRNKLAHNGSLPEFEVVESLWFALISLIEEHSKVSLEKLRQCTSLGDGKFNKHFPPGFSEEQNITRAEFPEWPLEERN
;
A
#
# COMPACT_ATOMS: atom_id res chain seq x y z
N MET A 1 -32.59 19.24 -6.97
CA MET A 1 -31.69 18.46 -7.83
C MET A 1 -32.27 18.48 -9.23
N LYS A 2 -31.41 18.53 -10.25
CA LYS A 2 -31.81 18.45 -11.65
C LYS A 2 -31.63 17.01 -12.12
N HIS A 3 -32.67 16.46 -12.75
CA HIS A 3 -32.69 15.07 -13.19
C HIS A 3 -32.40 14.97 -14.69
N TYR A 4 -31.66 13.93 -15.06
CA TYR A 4 -31.32 13.62 -16.44
C TYR A 4 -31.56 12.14 -16.69
N GLN A 5 -32.07 11.79 -17.86
CA GLN A 5 -32.25 10.40 -18.27
C GLN A 5 -31.20 10.01 -19.29
N ASP A 6 -30.60 8.83 -19.11
CA ASP A 6 -29.70 8.25 -20.09
C ASP A 6 -30.48 7.67 -21.27
N THR A 7 -30.23 8.14 -22.48
CA THR A 7 -30.92 7.69 -23.70
C THR A 7 -30.65 6.23 -24.03
N GLU A 8 -29.57 5.66 -23.52
CA GLU A 8 -29.21 4.26 -23.79
C GLU A 8 -29.91 3.28 -22.85
N THR A 9 -30.13 3.66 -21.58
CA THR A 9 -30.63 2.72 -20.55
C THR A 9 -31.91 3.13 -19.85
N GLY A 10 -32.36 4.37 -20.04
CA GLY A 10 -33.54 4.91 -19.36
C GLY A 10 -33.31 5.23 -17.88
N LYS A 11 -32.10 4.99 -17.35
CA LYS A 11 -31.73 5.29 -15.96
C LYS A 11 -31.75 6.80 -15.71
N ILE A 12 -32.23 7.19 -14.53
CA ILE A 12 -32.33 8.58 -14.10
C ILE A 12 -31.15 8.92 -13.19
N TRP A 13 -30.47 10.00 -13.52
CA TRP A 13 -29.33 10.58 -12.80
C TRP A 13 -29.75 11.91 -12.18
N ALA A 14 -29.23 12.23 -10.99
CA ALA A 14 -29.53 13.48 -10.29
C ALA A 14 -28.25 14.28 -10.05
N PHE A 15 -28.28 15.57 -10.37
CA PHE A 15 -27.17 16.51 -10.16
C PHE A 15 -27.65 17.74 -9.37
N GLU A 16 -26.69 18.50 -8.82
CA GLU A 16 -26.99 19.76 -8.16
C GLU A 16 -27.62 20.78 -9.12
N ASN A 17 -28.52 21.63 -8.62
CA ASN A 17 -29.28 22.58 -9.44
C ASN A 17 -28.40 23.65 -10.12
N SER A 18 -27.20 23.90 -9.57
CA SER A 18 -26.21 24.85 -10.08
C SER A 18 -25.42 24.30 -11.28
N LEU A 19 -25.53 23.00 -11.56
CA LEU A 19 -24.75 22.34 -12.60
C LEU A 19 -25.49 22.39 -13.95
N ASP A 20 -24.95 23.14 -14.91
CA ASP A 20 -25.44 23.14 -16.29
C ASP A 20 -24.58 22.22 -17.17
N LEU A 21 -25.08 21.01 -17.46
CA LEU A 21 -24.37 20.04 -18.30
C LEU A 21 -24.10 20.54 -19.72
N LYS A 22 -24.83 21.56 -20.22
CA LYS A 22 -24.63 22.13 -21.56
C LYS A 22 -23.39 23.03 -21.64
N THR A 23 -22.94 23.58 -20.52
CA THR A 23 -21.75 24.44 -20.44
C THR A 23 -20.48 23.68 -20.03
N TYR A 24 -20.60 22.48 -19.45
CA TYR A 24 -19.50 21.57 -19.16
C TYR A 24 -18.96 20.89 -20.43
N LYS A 25 -18.02 21.55 -21.12
CA LYS A 25 -17.30 20.98 -22.29
C LYS A 25 -16.14 20.04 -21.92
N ASN A 26 -15.88 19.81 -20.62
CA ASN A 26 -14.75 18.99 -20.17
C ASN A 26 -15.17 17.61 -19.62
N ARG A 27 -14.36 16.63 -20.04
CA ARG A 27 -14.44 15.17 -19.92
C ARG A 27 -15.07 14.67 -18.62
N ASN A 28 -16.20 13.94 -18.76
CA ASN A 28 -16.76 12.90 -17.87
C ASN A 28 -18.31 12.96 -17.76
N VAL A 29 -18.96 13.97 -18.34
CA VAL A 29 -20.42 13.98 -18.52
C VAL A 29 -20.78 13.28 -19.84
N PRO A 30 -21.57 12.19 -19.81
CA PRO A 30 -21.95 11.46 -21.01
C PRO A 30 -22.89 12.27 -21.89
N LYS A 31 -22.67 12.19 -23.20
CA LYS A 31 -23.51 12.87 -24.20
C LYS A 31 -24.91 12.26 -24.33
N THR A 32 -25.13 11.10 -23.71
CA THR A 32 -26.40 10.36 -23.71
C THR A 32 -27.38 10.86 -22.66
N LEU A 33 -26.99 11.80 -21.80
CA LEU A 33 -27.87 12.37 -20.79
C LEU A 33 -28.77 13.47 -21.38
N VAL A 34 -30.08 13.32 -21.24
CA VAL A 34 -31.09 14.31 -21.65
C VAL A 34 -31.93 14.79 -20.47
N GLU A 35 -32.33 16.06 -20.50
CA GLU A 35 -33.17 16.67 -19.45
C GLU A 35 -34.61 16.17 -19.48
N ASN A 36 -35.04 15.61 -20.61
CA ASN A 36 -36.40 15.14 -20.80
C ASN A 36 -36.56 13.72 -20.21
N VAL A 37 -36.87 13.66 -18.92
CA VAL A 37 -37.06 12.39 -18.20
C VAL A 37 -38.44 11.81 -18.52
N LYS A 38 -38.45 10.62 -19.12
CA LYS A 38 -39.64 9.78 -19.31
C LYS A 38 -39.81 8.86 -18.10
N GLU A 39 -40.91 9.00 -17.37
CA GLU A 39 -41.23 8.11 -16.25
C GLU A 39 -41.54 6.69 -16.72
N LYS A 40 -41.06 5.70 -15.96
CA LYS A 40 -41.33 4.29 -16.25
C LYS A 40 -42.81 3.99 -15.95
N PRO A 41 -43.62 3.56 -16.94
CA PRO A 41 -45.06 3.40 -16.74
C PRO A 41 -45.43 2.31 -15.73
N SER A 42 -44.77 1.15 -15.78
CA SER A 42 -44.96 0.02 -14.85
C SER A 42 -43.77 -0.93 -14.87
N GLY A 43 -43.79 -1.97 -14.03
CA GLY A 43 -42.75 -3.01 -13.98
C GLY A 43 -42.58 -3.82 -15.26
N GLU A 44 -43.58 -3.82 -16.15
CA GLU A 44 -43.60 -4.61 -17.40
C GLU A 44 -42.99 -3.87 -18.60
N PHE A 45 -42.43 -2.67 -18.39
CA PHE A 45 -41.79 -1.88 -19.44
C PHE A 45 -40.27 -1.93 -19.32
N TYR A 46 -39.60 -2.05 -20.46
CA TYR A 46 -38.14 -2.10 -20.57
C TYR A 46 -37.67 -1.04 -21.55
N TRP A 47 -36.42 -0.58 -21.37
CA TRP A 47 -35.89 0.52 -22.17
C TRP A 47 -35.36 0.02 -23.51
N HIS A 48 -35.97 0.45 -24.61
CA HIS A 48 -35.56 0.09 -25.96
C HIS A 48 -35.72 1.28 -26.90
N ASN A 49 -34.71 1.55 -27.75
CA ASN A 49 -34.70 2.66 -28.71
C ASN A 49 -35.07 4.03 -28.10
N ALA A 50 -34.53 4.34 -26.92
CA ALA A 50 -34.81 5.58 -26.18
C ALA A 50 -36.28 5.76 -25.74
N ASP A 51 -37.01 4.66 -25.54
CA ASP A 51 -38.36 4.69 -24.97
C ASP A 51 -38.67 3.49 -24.06
N TRP A 52 -39.75 3.63 -23.28
CA TRP A 52 -40.32 2.53 -22.49
C TRP A 52 -41.23 1.67 -23.37
N VAL A 53 -40.81 0.44 -23.63
CA VAL A 53 -41.52 -0.53 -24.45
C VAL A 53 -42.04 -1.67 -23.57
N ASN A 54 -43.27 -2.11 -23.80
CA ASN A 54 -43.85 -3.22 -23.04
C ASN A 54 -43.10 -4.53 -23.33
N ILE A 55 -42.99 -5.42 -22.34
CA ILE A 55 -42.29 -6.71 -22.48
C ILE A 55 -42.76 -7.54 -23.66
N ASN A 56 -44.04 -7.44 -24.03
CA ASN A 56 -44.62 -8.17 -25.16
C ASN A 56 -44.17 -7.65 -26.53
N ASP A 57 -43.67 -6.42 -26.59
CA ASP A 57 -43.23 -5.73 -27.82
C ASP A 57 -41.69 -5.72 -27.97
N LEU A 58 -40.97 -6.40 -27.07
CA LEU A 58 -39.52 -6.52 -27.15
C LEU A 58 -39.12 -7.56 -28.22
N PRO A 59 -38.03 -7.32 -28.95
CA PRO A 59 -37.52 -8.29 -29.91
C PRO A 59 -37.03 -9.57 -29.20
N ASP A 60 -37.19 -10.71 -29.87
CA ASP A 60 -36.66 -12.00 -29.40
C ASP A 60 -35.15 -11.90 -29.11
N GLY A 61 -34.74 -12.33 -27.91
CA GLY A 61 -33.35 -12.26 -27.47
C GLY A 61 -32.88 -10.90 -26.96
N TYR A 62 -33.81 -9.99 -26.64
CA TYR A 62 -33.50 -8.72 -25.99
C TYR A 62 -32.56 -8.89 -24.79
N LYS A 63 -31.52 -8.04 -24.76
CA LYS A 63 -30.64 -7.84 -23.61
C LYS A 63 -30.77 -6.39 -23.18
N GLU A 64 -30.87 -6.16 -21.89
CA GLU A 64 -30.88 -4.80 -21.38
C GLU A 64 -29.62 -4.04 -21.83
N PRO A 65 -29.78 -2.83 -22.39
CA PRO A 65 -28.65 -2.01 -22.79
C PRO A 65 -27.83 -1.64 -21.56
N ALA A 66 -26.50 -1.72 -21.71
CA ALA A 66 -25.56 -1.19 -20.73
C ALA A 66 -25.27 0.27 -21.09
N SER A 67 -25.19 1.12 -20.07
CA SER A 67 -24.94 2.55 -20.28
C SER A 67 -23.49 2.78 -20.70
N SER A 68 -23.28 3.63 -21.71
CA SER A 68 -21.96 4.20 -22.01
C SER A 68 -21.56 5.30 -21.02
N VAL A 69 -22.47 5.72 -20.11
CA VAL A 69 -22.14 6.56 -18.96
C VAL A 69 -21.14 5.79 -18.11
N PRO A 70 -19.89 6.28 -17.94
CA PRO A 70 -18.98 5.65 -17.02
C PRO A 70 -19.56 5.79 -15.60
N ILE A 71 -19.97 4.68 -15.00
CA ILE A 71 -20.31 4.64 -13.59
C ILE A 71 -18.99 4.76 -12.84
N TYR A 72 -18.67 5.97 -12.40
CA TYR A 72 -17.53 6.22 -11.55
C TYR A 72 -17.91 5.89 -10.11
N ASN A 73 -17.68 4.64 -9.70
CA ASN A 73 -17.86 4.26 -8.30
C ASN A 73 -16.72 4.90 -7.49
N PRO A 74 -17.01 5.77 -6.51
CA PRO A 74 -15.96 6.47 -5.77
C PRO A 74 -15.10 5.48 -4.98
N ALA A 75 -13.80 5.75 -4.91
CA ALA A 75 -12.84 4.92 -4.18
C ALA A 75 -11.79 5.78 -3.47
N TRP A 76 -11.28 5.31 -2.35
CA TRP A 76 -10.03 5.81 -1.78
C TRP A 76 -8.88 5.17 -2.53
N VAL A 77 -7.91 5.95 -3.00
CA VAL A 77 -6.79 5.46 -3.81
C VAL A 77 -5.47 5.93 -3.23
N THR A 78 -4.47 5.04 -3.29
CA THR A 78 -3.06 5.36 -3.04
C THR A 78 -2.14 4.50 -3.92
N PHE A 79 -0.82 4.72 -3.88
CA PHE A 79 0.16 3.98 -4.68
C PHE A 79 1.16 3.25 -3.77
N LEU A 80 1.20 1.93 -3.88
CA LEU A 80 2.04 1.07 -3.05
C LEU A 80 3.51 1.14 -3.43
N PHE A 81 3.80 1.22 -4.73
CA PHE A 81 5.15 1.09 -5.27
C PHE A 81 5.59 2.37 -5.99
N PRO A 82 6.91 2.61 -6.10
CA PRO A 82 7.42 3.66 -6.98
C PRO A 82 7.07 3.36 -8.44
N VAL A 83 7.09 4.41 -9.26
CA VAL A 83 6.89 4.26 -10.70
C VAL A 83 7.99 3.40 -11.32
N GLY A 84 7.62 2.55 -12.26
CA GLY A 84 8.49 1.54 -12.86
C GLY A 84 8.39 0.18 -12.19
N THR A 85 7.68 0.05 -11.06
CA THR A 85 7.32 -1.24 -10.47
C THR A 85 5.89 -1.60 -10.82
N PHE A 86 5.69 -2.77 -11.42
CA PHE A 86 4.39 -3.25 -11.86
C PHE A 86 3.96 -4.51 -11.11
N VAL A 87 2.68 -4.57 -10.74
CA VAL A 87 1.99 -5.79 -10.31
C VAL A 87 1.45 -6.50 -11.55
N TRP A 88 1.97 -7.70 -11.81
CA TRP A 88 1.73 -8.39 -13.08
C TRP A 88 1.15 -9.79 -12.92
N PRO A 89 0.12 -10.17 -13.71
CA PRO A 89 -0.44 -11.51 -13.67
C PRO A 89 0.59 -12.54 -14.11
N ASP A 90 0.72 -13.62 -13.34
CA ASP A 90 1.65 -14.72 -13.58
C ASP A 90 1.48 -15.37 -14.97
N SER A 91 0.26 -15.32 -15.53
CA SER A 91 -0.08 -15.92 -16.80
C SER A 91 0.19 -15.04 -18.02
N LYS A 92 0.55 -13.75 -17.83
CA LYS A 92 0.77 -12.81 -18.91
C LYS A 92 2.28 -12.64 -19.16
N PRO A 93 2.73 -12.55 -20.43
CA PRO A 93 4.11 -12.16 -20.73
C PRO A 93 4.40 -10.77 -20.15
N LEU A 94 5.65 -10.53 -19.77
CA LEU A 94 6.07 -9.24 -19.24
C LEU A 94 5.90 -8.15 -20.30
N LEU A 95 5.62 -6.93 -19.84
CA LEU A 95 5.40 -5.79 -20.72
C LEU A 95 6.72 -5.24 -21.26
N GLU A 96 7.06 -5.55 -22.50
CA GLU A 96 8.21 -4.94 -23.14
C GLU A 96 7.88 -3.52 -23.62
N ILE A 97 8.59 -2.53 -23.07
CA ILE A 97 8.52 -1.13 -23.53
C ILE A 97 9.88 -0.79 -24.12
N SER A 98 9.92 -0.58 -25.43
CA SER A 98 11.16 -0.26 -26.13
C SER A 98 11.65 1.16 -25.83
N LEU A 99 12.96 1.38 -25.99
CA LEU A 99 13.57 2.70 -25.88
C LEU A 99 12.97 3.69 -26.89
N GLU A 100 12.60 3.22 -28.08
CA GLU A 100 11.90 4.05 -29.07
C GLU A 100 10.54 4.52 -28.52
N GLN A 101 9.78 3.64 -27.87
CA GLN A 101 8.49 4.01 -27.28
C GLN A 101 8.63 5.00 -26.11
N VAL A 102 9.70 4.86 -25.32
CA VAL A 102 10.05 5.80 -24.24
C VAL A 102 10.44 7.16 -24.81
N ASN A 103 11.27 7.19 -25.85
CA ASN A 103 11.72 8.42 -26.49
C ASN A 103 10.56 9.16 -27.17
N SER A 104 9.72 8.42 -27.90
CA SER A 104 8.58 8.97 -28.66
C SER A 104 7.31 9.16 -27.81
N ASN A 105 7.31 8.74 -26.53
CA ASN A 105 6.19 8.88 -25.59
C ASN A 105 4.89 8.20 -26.08
N ASN A 106 5.02 7.10 -26.82
CA ASN A 106 3.90 6.39 -27.45
C ASN A 106 3.57 5.04 -26.77
N TYR A 107 4.10 4.78 -25.57
CA TYR A 107 3.72 3.62 -24.76
C TYR A 107 2.26 3.70 -24.30
N GLN A 108 1.65 2.56 -23.97
CA GLN A 108 0.23 2.46 -23.63
C GLN A 108 -0.05 2.81 -22.16
N GLY A 109 0.21 4.05 -21.72
CA GLY A 109 0.10 4.45 -20.30
C GLY A 109 -1.26 4.14 -19.64
N SER A 110 -2.37 4.16 -20.39
CA SER A 110 -3.70 3.84 -19.85
C SER A 110 -3.82 2.43 -19.28
N MET A 111 -3.00 1.47 -19.75
CA MET A 111 -3.00 0.09 -19.27
C MET A 111 -2.57 -0.02 -17.80
N PHE A 112 -1.77 0.94 -17.31
CA PHE A 112 -1.30 0.94 -15.93
C PHE A 112 -2.42 1.08 -14.90
N GLN A 113 -3.57 1.59 -15.33
CA GLN A 113 -4.77 1.78 -14.53
C GLN A 113 -5.64 0.53 -14.45
N GLU A 114 -5.36 -0.49 -15.24
CA GLU A 114 -6.16 -1.70 -15.31
C GLU A 114 -5.92 -2.58 -14.09
N LEU A 115 -6.98 -3.26 -13.65
CA LEU A 115 -6.95 -4.17 -12.52
C LEU A 115 -5.97 -5.33 -12.76
N ALA A 116 -4.97 -5.45 -11.90
CA ALA A 116 -4.06 -6.58 -11.88
C ALA A 116 -4.58 -7.70 -10.98
N THR A 117 -5.07 -7.36 -9.79
CA THR A 117 -5.62 -8.33 -8.84
C THR A 117 -6.49 -7.69 -7.75
N THR A 118 -7.06 -8.53 -6.89
CA THR A 118 -7.86 -8.12 -5.74
C THR A 118 -7.36 -8.78 -4.45
N ILE A 119 -7.54 -8.07 -3.33
CA ILE A 119 -7.26 -8.56 -1.97
C ILE A 119 -8.57 -8.61 -1.20
N LYS A 120 -8.91 -9.78 -0.67
CA LYS A 120 -10.08 -9.95 0.19
C LYS A 120 -9.82 -9.28 1.54
N LEU A 121 -10.80 -8.51 2.01
CA LEU A 121 -10.75 -7.84 3.31
C LEU A 121 -11.60 -8.61 4.32
N SER A 122 -11.17 -8.62 5.59
CA SER A 122 -11.92 -9.27 6.67
C SER A 122 -13.12 -8.45 7.14
N ASN A 123 -13.06 -7.13 6.96
CA ASN A 123 -14.05 -6.17 7.44
C ASN A 123 -15.01 -5.65 6.35
N SER A 124 -14.89 -6.12 5.10
CA SER A 124 -15.73 -5.68 3.99
C SER A 124 -16.05 -6.83 3.03
N GLU A 125 -17.26 -6.82 2.48
CA GLU A 125 -17.64 -7.71 1.38
C GLU A 125 -16.96 -7.31 0.06
N LEU A 126 -16.64 -6.02 -0.10
CA LEU A 126 -15.93 -5.52 -1.27
C LEU A 126 -14.42 -5.69 -1.07
N PRO A 127 -13.71 -6.26 -2.06
CA PRO A 127 -12.27 -6.42 -1.97
C PRO A 127 -11.55 -5.09 -2.18
N ALA A 128 -10.31 -5.02 -1.70
CA ALA A 128 -9.37 -4.01 -2.18
C ALA A 128 -8.90 -4.37 -3.59
N LEU A 129 -8.69 -3.35 -4.41
CA LEU A 129 -8.32 -3.50 -5.82
C LEU A 129 -6.87 -3.04 -6.01
N ILE A 130 -6.11 -3.77 -6.81
CA ILE A 130 -4.71 -3.43 -7.14
C ILE A 130 -4.53 -3.39 -8.65
N THR A 131 -4.07 -2.25 -9.17
CA THR A 131 -3.79 -2.05 -10.61
C THR A 131 -2.37 -2.45 -11.00
N HIS A 132 -2.10 -2.48 -12.30
CA HIS A 132 -0.78 -2.80 -12.83
C HIS A 132 0.34 -1.91 -12.29
N ASP A 133 0.12 -0.61 -12.11
CA ASP A 133 1.13 0.28 -11.47
C ASP A 133 1.16 0.26 -9.95
N GLY A 134 0.46 -0.68 -9.32
CA GLY A 134 0.46 -0.81 -7.86
C GLY A 134 -0.42 0.22 -7.16
N SER A 135 -1.41 0.80 -7.82
CA SER A 135 -2.44 1.57 -7.10
C SER A 135 -3.29 0.65 -6.27
N LEU A 136 -3.44 0.96 -4.99
CA LEU A 136 -4.38 0.31 -4.09
C LEU A 136 -5.65 1.16 -4.02
N ALA A 137 -6.80 0.57 -4.33
CA ALA A 137 -8.08 1.23 -4.24
C ALA A 137 -9.04 0.49 -3.30
N LEU A 138 -9.68 1.24 -2.41
CA LEU A 138 -10.77 0.79 -1.54
C LEU A 138 -12.07 1.45 -2.01
N PRO A 139 -13.10 0.69 -2.44
CA PRO A 139 -14.40 1.27 -2.76
C PRO A 139 -14.96 2.05 -1.58
N MET A 140 -15.48 3.25 -1.81
CA MET A 140 -16.16 4.01 -0.76
C MET A 140 -17.49 3.34 -0.46
N CYS A 141 -17.62 2.82 0.75
CA CYS A 141 -18.82 2.12 1.21
C CYS A 141 -19.04 2.39 2.70
N THR A 142 -20.06 1.79 3.29
CA THR A 142 -20.36 1.93 4.72
C THR A 142 -19.20 1.49 5.62
N THR A 143 -18.35 0.56 5.18
CA THR A 143 -17.11 0.17 5.88
C THR A 143 -16.02 1.23 5.80
N PHE A 144 -15.95 1.99 4.69
CA PHE A 144 -14.91 2.99 4.42
C PHE A 144 -15.51 4.37 4.13
N PRO A 145 -16.25 4.95 5.10
CA PRO A 145 -17.01 6.18 4.87
C PRO A 145 -16.12 7.42 4.73
N ASP A 146 -14.93 7.40 5.33
CA ASP A 146 -13.99 8.51 5.34
C ASP A 146 -12.53 8.06 5.16
N ALA A 147 -11.68 9.04 4.82
CA ALA A 147 -10.28 8.83 4.53
C ALA A 147 -9.47 8.26 5.72
N SER A 148 -9.85 8.55 6.96
CA SER A 148 -9.14 8.07 8.15
C SER A 148 -9.32 6.57 8.33
N VAL A 149 -10.57 6.10 8.22
CA VAL A 149 -10.91 4.67 8.30
C VAL A 149 -10.28 3.91 7.13
N ALA A 150 -10.35 4.48 5.92
CA ALA A 150 -9.73 3.90 4.74
C ALA A 150 -8.20 3.82 4.89
N LEU A 151 -7.56 4.89 5.37
CA LEU A 151 -6.12 4.93 5.60
C LEU A 151 -5.65 3.87 6.58
N ASN A 152 -6.39 3.64 7.67
CA ASN A 152 -6.04 2.59 8.63
C ASN A 152 -6.09 1.20 7.96
N THR A 153 -7.09 0.97 7.12
CA THR A 153 -7.22 -0.30 6.36
C THR A 153 -6.09 -0.45 5.35
N MET A 154 -5.75 0.60 4.59
CA MET A 154 -4.62 0.60 3.65
C MET A 154 -3.30 0.34 4.36
N ASN A 155 -3.04 0.99 5.51
CA ASN A 155 -1.84 0.78 6.31
C ASN A 155 -1.70 -0.67 6.79
N ASN A 156 -2.81 -1.36 7.07
CA ASN A 156 -2.80 -2.77 7.44
C ASN A 156 -2.48 -3.67 6.22
N ILE A 157 -3.02 -3.35 5.05
CA ILE A 157 -2.71 -4.06 3.79
C ILE A 157 -1.23 -3.88 3.44
N GLU A 158 -0.75 -2.65 3.44
CA GLU A 158 0.66 -2.31 3.27
C GLU A 158 1.54 -3.01 4.30
N GLY A 159 1.15 -2.94 5.56
CA GLY A 159 1.82 -3.61 6.64
C GLY A 159 2.00 -5.11 6.43
N ALA A 160 0.93 -5.78 5.98
CA ALA A 160 0.96 -7.20 5.68
C ALA A 160 1.87 -7.51 4.47
N ILE A 161 1.72 -6.76 3.37
CA ILE A 161 2.56 -6.91 2.17
C ILE A 161 4.05 -6.72 2.54
N PHE A 162 4.34 -5.71 3.35
CA PHE A 162 5.69 -5.41 3.83
C PHE A 162 6.27 -6.51 4.71
N LEU A 163 5.52 -7.00 5.69
CA LEU A 163 5.94 -8.14 6.52
C LEU A 163 6.19 -9.41 5.69
N GLY A 164 5.46 -9.58 4.59
CA GLY A 164 5.69 -10.65 3.62
C GLY A 164 6.94 -10.50 2.75
N GLY A 165 7.67 -9.39 2.88
CA GLY A 165 8.94 -9.14 2.19
C GLY A 165 8.85 -8.31 0.92
N LEU A 166 7.74 -7.60 0.68
CA LEU A 166 7.63 -6.64 -0.42
C LEU A 166 7.74 -5.20 0.10
N ILE A 167 8.83 -4.54 -0.26
CA ILE A 167 9.08 -3.18 0.18
C ILE A 167 8.23 -2.20 -0.63
N LEU A 168 7.61 -1.25 0.08
CA LEU A 168 6.61 -0.32 -0.45
C LEU A 168 6.75 1.07 0.17
N SER A 169 6.09 2.04 -0.44
CA SER A 169 5.96 3.40 0.05
C SER A 169 4.75 3.52 1.00
N PRO A 170 4.93 4.00 2.24
CA PRO A 170 3.86 4.04 3.23
C PRO A 170 2.83 5.11 2.89
N THR A 171 1.55 4.79 3.04
CA THR A 171 0.48 5.75 2.85
C THR A 171 0.35 6.69 4.04
N SER A 172 -0.01 7.93 3.74
CA SER A 172 -0.29 8.98 4.70
C SER A 172 -1.52 9.77 4.29
N HIS A 173 -2.00 10.65 5.15
CA HIS A 173 -3.06 11.59 4.82
C HIS A 173 -2.76 12.48 3.59
N LYS A 174 -1.49 12.59 3.18
CA LYS A 174 -1.08 13.34 1.98
C LYS A 174 -1.12 12.51 0.70
N THR A 175 -1.18 11.18 0.80
CA THR A 175 -1.06 10.26 -0.35
C THR A 175 -2.32 9.44 -0.58
N ILE A 176 -3.29 9.47 0.35
CA ILE A 176 -4.63 8.93 0.15
C ILE A 176 -5.55 10.01 -0.40
N GLU A 177 -6.30 9.71 -1.47
CA GLU A 177 -7.24 10.65 -2.07
C GLU A 177 -8.48 9.96 -2.62
N CYS A 178 -9.48 10.78 -2.98
CA CYS A 178 -10.67 10.35 -3.71
C CYS A 178 -10.32 10.09 -5.18
N GLY A 179 -10.50 8.85 -5.63
CA GLY A 179 -10.49 8.42 -7.01
C GLY A 179 -11.83 7.82 -7.43
N SER A 180 -11.82 7.12 -8.55
CA SER A 180 -13.00 6.40 -9.05
C SER A 180 -12.64 5.10 -9.73
N LEU A 181 -13.59 4.17 -9.73
CA LEU A 181 -13.55 2.91 -10.44
C LEU A 181 -14.39 3.04 -11.69
N SER A 182 -13.84 2.69 -12.84
CA SER A 182 -14.56 2.59 -14.10
C SER A 182 -14.95 1.14 -14.35
N GLU A 183 -16.25 0.87 -14.46
CA GLU A 183 -16.77 -0.44 -14.90
C GLU A 183 -16.25 -0.79 -16.30
N ILE A 184 -16.16 0.22 -17.18
CA ILE A 184 -15.59 0.08 -18.52
C ILE A 184 -14.07 -0.05 -18.38
N GLY A 185 -13.56 -1.25 -18.67
CA GLY A 185 -12.13 -1.57 -18.65
C GLY A 185 -11.54 -1.93 -17.28
N GLN A 186 -12.35 -2.00 -16.22
CA GLN A 186 -11.90 -2.31 -14.84
C GLN A 186 -10.70 -1.45 -14.42
N ARG A 187 -10.84 -0.12 -14.55
CA ARG A 187 -9.75 0.83 -14.32
C ARG A 187 -9.94 1.60 -13.03
N VAL A 188 -8.83 1.89 -12.36
CA VAL A 188 -8.79 2.80 -11.19
C VAL A 188 -8.23 4.14 -11.63
N HIS A 189 -9.05 5.17 -11.51
CA HIS A 189 -8.65 6.55 -11.70
C HIS A 189 -8.32 7.18 -10.37
N SER A 190 -7.22 7.91 -10.34
CA SER A 190 -6.80 8.70 -9.19
C SER A 190 -6.78 10.16 -9.60
N ASN A 191 -7.21 11.06 -8.72
CA ASN A 191 -7.10 12.50 -8.93
C ASN A 191 -5.77 13.08 -8.41
N ILE A 192 -4.89 12.24 -7.84
CA ILE A 192 -3.61 12.65 -7.27
C ILE A 192 -2.71 13.21 -8.37
N VAL A 193 -2.21 14.43 -8.22
CA VAL A 193 -1.11 14.91 -9.05
C VAL A 193 0.16 14.14 -8.67
N SER A 194 0.38 13.00 -9.31
CA SER A 194 1.46 12.06 -9.03
C SER A 194 2.25 11.73 -10.29
N THR A 195 3.47 11.26 -10.10
CA THR A 195 4.27 10.67 -11.17
C THR A 195 3.51 9.52 -11.85
N HIS A 196 2.82 8.67 -11.08
CA HIS A 196 1.96 7.61 -11.63
C HIS A 196 0.92 8.14 -12.62
N ASN A 197 0.18 9.20 -12.25
CA ASN A 197 -0.80 9.81 -13.15
C ASN A 197 -0.18 10.48 -14.38
N ARG A 198 1.06 10.96 -14.29
CA ARG A 198 1.80 11.42 -15.48
C ARG A 198 2.10 10.28 -16.44
N PHE A 199 2.49 9.11 -15.95
CA PHE A 199 2.75 7.94 -16.80
C PHE A 199 1.46 7.40 -17.41
N ARG A 200 0.39 7.33 -16.62
CA ARG A 200 -0.95 6.92 -17.07
C ARG A 200 -1.51 7.75 -18.22
N SER A 201 -1.12 9.03 -18.29
CA SER A 201 -1.62 10.01 -19.26
C SER A 201 -0.59 10.35 -20.35
N ASN A 202 0.56 9.66 -20.39
CA ASN A 202 1.69 9.97 -21.25
C ASN A 202 2.14 11.44 -21.15
N SER A 203 2.14 12.01 -19.93
CA SER A 203 2.62 13.38 -19.65
C SER A 203 3.93 13.40 -18.85
N ALA A 204 4.52 12.24 -18.56
CA ALA A 204 5.82 12.12 -17.90
C ALA A 204 6.95 12.63 -18.79
N SER A 205 7.97 13.27 -18.22
CA SER A 205 9.14 13.76 -18.97
C SER A 205 10.06 12.60 -19.40
N LEU A 206 10.95 12.83 -20.36
CA LEU A 206 11.89 11.80 -20.81
C LEU A 206 12.76 11.24 -19.66
N SER A 207 13.22 12.12 -18.75
CA SER A 207 14.01 11.73 -17.57
C SER A 207 13.25 10.84 -16.60
N GLU A 208 11.91 10.91 -16.59
CA GLU A 208 11.07 10.01 -15.81
C GLU A 208 10.80 8.71 -16.56
N ARG A 209 10.42 8.81 -17.84
CA ARG A 209 10.00 7.65 -18.65
C ARG A 209 11.10 6.62 -18.85
N ILE A 210 12.37 6.98 -18.69
CA ILE A 210 13.48 6.02 -18.74
C ILE A 210 13.30 4.86 -17.75
N ALA A 211 12.56 5.07 -16.65
CA ALA A 211 12.19 4.02 -15.70
C ALA A 211 11.37 2.88 -16.33
N LEU A 212 10.72 3.12 -17.49
CA LEU A 212 9.98 2.09 -18.24
C LEU A 212 10.86 1.17 -19.08
N CYS A 213 12.14 1.50 -19.29
CA CYS A 213 13.06 0.63 -20.04
C CYS A 213 13.47 -0.60 -19.23
N HIS A 214 13.49 -0.49 -17.90
CA HIS A 214 13.83 -1.58 -16.98
C HIS A 214 12.79 -1.67 -15.85
N PRO A 215 11.55 -2.06 -16.18
CA PRO A 215 10.51 -2.17 -15.19
C PRO A 215 10.78 -3.32 -14.23
N ASN A 216 10.48 -3.08 -12.95
CA ASN A 216 10.44 -4.12 -11.94
C ASN A 216 9.07 -4.77 -11.95
N TYR A 217 9.02 -6.09 -11.79
CA TYR A 217 7.75 -6.82 -11.74
C TYR A 217 7.60 -7.57 -10.42
N ILE A 218 6.43 -7.39 -9.83
CA ILE A 218 5.93 -8.18 -8.71
C ILE A 218 4.81 -9.05 -9.26
N MET A 219 5.00 -10.37 -9.26
CA MET A 219 3.96 -11.27 -9.72
C MET A 219 2.76 -11.23 -8.77
N VAL A 220 1.55 -11.44 -9.30
CA VAL A 220 0.32 -11.47 -8.49
C VAL A 220 0.39 -12.58 -7.43
N SER A 221 0.96 -13.75 -7.76
CA SER A 221 1.19 -14.83 -6.80
C SER A 221 2.10 -14.39 -5.64
N ASP A 222 3.21 -13.70 -5.95
CA ASP A 222 4.15 -13.18 -4.94
C ASP A 222 3.49 -12.13 -4.04
N LEU A 223 2.72 -11.21 -4.61
CA LEU A 223 1.98 -10.19 -3.87
C LEU A 223 0.98 -10.83 -2.89
N LYS A 224 0.20 -11.82 -3.36
CA LYS A 224 -0.77 -12.54 -2.53
C LYS A 224 -0.09 -13.38 -1.46
N SER A 225 1.03 -14.03 -1.79
CA SER A 225 1.84 -14.77 -0.82
C SER A 225 2.37 -13.84 0.27
N ALA A 226 2.95 -12.70 -0.10
CA ALA A 226 3.47 -11.72 0.85
C ALA A 226 2.35 -11.19 1.77
N PHE A 227 1.21 -10.81 1.20
CA PHE A 227 0.05 -10.39 1.98
C PHE A 227 -0.41 -11.47 2.97
N SER A 228 -0.51 -12.73 2.54
CA SER A 228 -0.93 -13.83 3.41
C SER A 228 0.04 -14.08 4.58
N ILE A 229 1.36 -14.03 4.32
CA ILE A 229 2.38 -14.15 5.37
C ILE A 229 2.25 -13.02 6.39
N GLY A 230 2.12 -11.78 5.92
CA GLY A 230 1.96 -10.63 6.82
C GLY A 230 0.68 -10.66 7.63
N VAL A 231 -0.44 -11.10 7.04
CA VAL A 231 -1.70 -11.30 7.78
C VAL A 231 -1.51 -12.29 8.92
N GLN A 232 -0.84 -13.43 8.67
CA GLN A 232 -0.55 -14.41 9.72
C GLN A 232 0.24 -13.77 10.87
N VAL A 233 1.26 -12.96 10.56
CA VAL A 233 2.05 -12.26 11.60
C VAL A 233 1.16 -11.33 12.44
N LEU A 234 0.33 -10.53 11.78
CA LEU A 234 -0.56 -9.56 12.44
C LEU A 234 -1.64 -10.24 13.29
N GLU A 235 -2.14 -11.39 12.86
CA GLU A 235 -3.08 -12.21 13.66
C GLU A 235 -2.43 -12.79 14.92
N HIS A 236 -1.15 -13.19 14.84
CA HIS A 236 -0.43 -13.70 16.02
C HIS A 236 -0.06 -12.58 17.01
N ILE A 237 0.25 -11.37 16.53
CA ILE A 237 0.61 -10.21 17.34
C ILE A 237 -0.45 -9.12 17.19
N GLY A 238 -1.64 -9.36 17.75
CA GLY A 238 -2.84 -8.56 17.47
C GLY A 238 -2.81 -7.07 17.84
N ASN A 239 -1.83 -6.59 18.62
CA ASN A 239 -1.67 -5.17 18.95
C ASN A 239 -0.57 -4.46 18.13
N LEU A 240 0.11 -5.18 17.23
CA LEU A 240 1.15 -4.63 16.38
C LEU A 240 0.49 -3.79 15.29
N SER A 241 0.77 -2.49 15.28
CA SER A 241 0.39 -1.63 14.15
C SER A 241 1.53 -1.63 13.15
N PRO A 242 1.35 -2.24 11.97
CA PRO A 242 2.46 -2.35 11.03
C PRO A 242 2.84 -1.02 10.38
N ASN A 243 1.97 0.00 10.44
CA ASN A 243 2.23 1.36 9.97
C ASN A 243 3.55 1.93 10.51
N PHE A 244 3.80 1.76 11.82
CA PHE A 244 5.03 2.26 12.45
C PHE A 244 6.26 1.48 12.00
N LEU A 245 6.12 0.19 11.71
CA LEU A 245 7.19 -0.63 11.19
C LEU A 245 7.58 -0.19 9.76
N VAL A 246 6.59 -0.04 8.88
CA VAL A 246 6.79 0.41 7.49
C VAL A 246 7.39 1.82 7.45
N LYS A 247 6.87 2.74 8.27
CA LYS A 247 7.41 4.11 8.38
C LYS A 247 8.81 4.14 8.96
N GLY A 248 9.08 3.32 9.98
CA GLY A 248 10.41 3.20 10.57
C GLY A 248 11.45 2.72 9.57
N HIS A 249 11.10 1.70 8.78
CA HIS A 249 11.94 1.23 7.68
C HIS A 249 12.16 2.29 6.60
N ASN A 250 11.09 2.94 6.12
CA ASN A 250 11.20 3.95 5.07
C ASN A 250 12.02 5.17 5.52
N ALA A 251 11.88 5.59 6.78
CA ALA A 251 12.72 6.64 7.35
C ALA A 251 14.20 6.20 7.43
N LEU A 252 14.46 4.93 7.75
CA LEU A 252 15.83 4.39 7.79
C LEU A 252 16.48 4.39 6.39
N VAL A 253 15.74 3.98 5.37
CA VAL A 253 16.16 4.07 3.95
C VAL A 253 16.46 5.53 3.57
N ALA A 254 15.60 6.46 3.99
CA ALA A 254 15.74 7.88 3.71
C ALA A 254 16.80 8.60 4.58
N TRP A 255 17.56 7.87 5.41
CA TRP A 255 18.52 8.42 6.38
C TRP A 255 17.92 9.39 7.42
N ASP A 256 16.59 9.40 7.58
CA ASP A 256 15.91 10.07 8.68
C ASP A 256 16.01 9.20 9.94
N LEU A 257 17.18 9.23 10.59
CA LEU A 257 17.48 8.39 11.75
C LEU A 257 16.59 8.72 12.96
N SER A 258 16.16 9.97 13.08
CA SER A 258 15.26 10.42 14.14
C SER A 258 13.85 9.88 13.95
N GLY A 259 13.31 9.99 12.72
CA GLY A 259 12.02 9.42 12.35
C GLY A 259 12.04 7.89 12.42
N ALA A 260 13.13 7.27 11.97
CA ALA A 260 13.31 5.82 12.03
C ALA A 260 13.31 5.31 13.47
N LEU A 261 14.17 5.85 14.33
CA LEU A 261 14.23 5.45 15.74
C LEU A 261 12.89 5.65 16.45
N SER A 262 12.20 6.76 16.19
CA SER A 262 10.92 7.07 16.84
C SER A 262 9.83 6.08 16.44
N ASN A 263 9.66 5.82 15.14
CA ASN A 263 8.65 4.89 14.65
C ASN A 263 8.97 3.43 15.04
N LEU A 264 10.21 2.99 14.90
CA LEU A 264 10.61 1.64 15.30
C LEU A 264 10.45 1.42 16.82
N TRP A 265 10.73 2.45 17.62
CA TRP A 265 10.52 2.36 19.08
C TRP A 265 9.04 2.18 19.45
N ILE A 266 8.10 2.76 18.71
CA ILE A 266 6.66 2.51 18.93
C ILE A 266 6.35 1.02 18.70
N SER A 267 6.92 0.40 17.65
CA SER A 267 6.78 -1.04 17.43
C SER A 267 7.41 -1.88 18.55
N VAL A 268 8.53 -1.45 19.14
CA VAL A 268 9.10 -2.08 20.35
C VAL A 268 8.12 -2.04 21.51
N GLU A 269 7.49 -0.89 21.76
CA GLU A 269 6.51 -0.73 22.85
C GLU A 269 5.29 -1.63 22.66
N GLN A 270 4.81 -1.77 21.42
CA GLN A 270 3.70 -2.67 21.06
C GLN A 270 4.04 -4.14 21.31
N ILE A 271 5.17 -4.62 20.79
CA ILE A 271 5.63 -6.01 20.99
C ILE A 271 5.88 -6.28 22.48
N THR A 272 6.50 -5.33 23.19
CA THR A 272 6.74 -5.47 24.63
C THR A 272 5.43 -5.60 25.39
N SER A 273 4.42 -4.82 25.03
CA SER A 273 3.09 -4.88 25.66
C SER A 273 2.38 -6.20 25.35
N TYR A 274 2.45 -6.68 24.10
CA TYR A 274 1.93 -7.98 23.70
C TYR A 274 2.55 -9.12 24.52
N LEU A 275 3.88 -9.14 24.63
CA LEU A 275 4.58 -10.17 25.40
C LEU A 275 4.25 -10.08 26.89
N TRP A 276 4.16 -8.86 27.42
CA TRP A 276 3.81 -8.65 28.81
C TRP A 276 2.42 -9.19 29.15
N GLU A 277 1.43 -8.89 28.32
CA GLU A 277 0.06 -9.36 28.50
C GLU A 277 -0.02 -10.87 28.32
N ASN A 278 0.47 -11.40 27.19
CA ASN A 278 0.27 -12.79 26.83
C ASN A 278 1.21 -13.78 27.52
N LYS A 279 2.40 -13.36 27.94
CA LYS A 279 3.41 -14.28 28.52
C LYS A 279 3.61 -14.09 30.01
N ILE A 280 3.44 -12.88 30.54
CA ILE A 280 3.62 -12.62 31.97
C ILE A 280 2.27 -12.57 32.69
N THR A 281 1.33 -11.75 32.20
CA THR A 281 0.09 -11.48 32.95
C THR A 281 -0.93 -12.62 32.81
N SER A 282 -1.17 -13.11 31.59
CA SER A 282 -2.16 -14.17 31.34
C SER A 282 -1.71 -15.56 31.78
N ASN A 283 -0.40 -15.82 31.87
CA ASN A 283 0.17 -17.15 32.15
C ASN A 283 0.85 -17.24 33.52
N LEU A 284 0.39 -16.46 34.52
CA LEU A 284 1.01 -16.39 35.85
C LEU A 284 1.22 -17.74 36.55
N LYS A 285 0.37 -18.72 36.29
CA LYS A 285 0.43 -20.06 36.89
C LYS A 285 1.52 -20.94 36.28
N ASP A 286 1.85 -20.70 35.01
CA ASP A 286 2.82 -21.49 34.25
C ASP A 286 4.22 -20.85 34.27
N LEU A 287 4.34 -19.65 34.86
CA LEU A 287 5.61 -18.99 35.07
C LEU A 287 6.43 -19.68 36.16
N GLU A 288 7.75 -19.67 35.98
CA GLU A 288 8.69 -20.08 37.02
C GLU A 288 8.46 -19.26 38.31
N SER A 289 8.52 -19.94 39.47
CA SER A 289 8.21 -19.33 40.77
C SER A 289 9.05 -18.09 41.09
N SER A 290 10.29 -18.01 40.57
CA SER A 290 11.18 -16.86 40.70
C SER A 290 10.64 -15.63 39.95
N ILE A 291 10.22 -15.80 38.71
CA ILE A 291 9.63 -14.77 37.84
C ILE A 291 8.30 -14.27 38.40
N SER A 292 7.44 -15.18 38.87
CA SER A 292 6.14 -14.83 39.45
C SER A 292 6.25 -13.98 40.73
N LYS A 293 7.24 -14.29 41.58
CA LYS A 293 7.56 -13.49 42.77
C LYS A 293 8.05 -12.09 42.40
N GLU A 294 8.96 -11.99 41.42
CA GLU A 294 9.50 -10.71 40.96
C GLU A 294 8.39 -9.84 40.33
N TYR A 295 7.53 -10.41 39.50
CA TYR A 295 6.34 -9.73 38.98
C TYR A 295 5.43 -9.19 40.11
N SER A 296 5.14 -10.01 41.11
CA SER A 296 4.32 -9.60 42.27
C SER A 296 4.95 -8.44 43.05
N GLN A 297 6.28 -8.39 43.15
CA GLN A 297 7.00 -7.26 43.78
C GLN A 297 6.92 -5.98 42.91
N LEU A 298 7.00 -6.12 41.60
CA LEU A 298 6.86 -5.00 40.66
C LEU A 298 5.45 -4.40 40.70
N GLN A 299 4.42 -5.23 40.80
CA GLN A 299 3.05 -4.77 41.00
C GLN A 299 2.90 -4.00 42.32
N LYS A 300 3.41 -4.54 43.43
CA LYS A 300 3.37 -3.86 44.74
C LYS A 300 4.08 -2.51 44.72
N SER A 301 5.18 -2.40 43.99
CA SER A 301 5.96 -1.16 43.84
C SER A 301 5.45 -0.22 42.74
N LYS A 302 4.39 -0.59 42.00
CA LYS A 302 3.81 0.18 40.88
C LYS A 302 4.83 0.55 39.79
N GLN A 303 5.75 -0.37 39.50
CA GLN A 303 6.84 -0.16 38.52
C GLN A 303 6.67 -0.97 37.23
N ASP A 304 5.64 -1.80 37.15
CA ASP A 304 5.32 -2.69 36.04
C ASP A 304 4.99 -1.97 34.72
N TRP A 305 4.63 -0.68 34.77
CA TRP A 305 4.46 0.16 33.59
C TRP A 305 5.79 0.57 32.91
N LYS A 306 6.92 0.54 33.64
CA LYS A 306 8.21 1.00 33.10
C LYS A 306 8.77 -0.01 32.10
N ILE A 307 9.02 0.43 30.86
CA ILE A 307 9.48 -0.46 29.80
C ILE A 307 10.80 -1.18 30.10
N SER A 308 11.76 -0.54 30.78
CA SER A 308 12.99 -1.24 31.18
C SER A 308 12.76 -2.38 32.16
N VAL A 309 11.80 -2.20 33.06
CA VAL A 309 11.44 -3.24 34.03
C VAL A 309 10.83 -4.41 33.28
N ARG A 310 9.93 -4.14 32.32
CA ARG A 310 9.36 -5.17 31.45
C ARG A 310 10.43 -5.92 30.66
N HIS A 311 11.36 -5.21 30.01
CA HIS A 311 12.46 -5.84 29.25
C HIS A 311 13.34 -6.73 30.13
N ASN A 312 13.67 -6.29 31.36
CA ASN A 312 14.47 -7.09 32.30
C ASN A 312 13.78 -8.41 32.65
N LEU A 313 12.49 -8.36 33.00
CA LEU A 313 11.76 -9.56 33.39
C LEU A 313 11.50 -10.48 32.19
N LEU A 314 11.13 -9.92 31.02
CA LEU A 314 10.94 -10.68 29.79
C LEU A 314 12.22 -11.40 29.36
N LYS A 315 13.39 -10.76 29.52
CA LYS A 315 14.69 -11.41 29.29
C LYS A 315 14.95 -12.54 30.29
N LYS A 316 14.73 -12.30 31.59
CA LYS A 316 14.89 -13.35 32.63
C LYS A 316 13.99 -14.55 32.37
N ALA A 317 12.77 -14.31 31.92
CA ALA A 317 11.80 -15.34 31.55
C ALA A 317 12.10 -16.01 30.19
N GLY A 318 13.16 -15.60 29.49
CA GLY A 318 13.59 -16.20 28.22
C GLY A 318 12.78 -15.76 27.00
N TYR A 319 11.88 -14.80 27.11
CA TYR A 319 11.11 -14.27 25.98
C TYR A 319 11.85 -13.20 25.17
N ILE A 320 12.95 -12.66 25.69
CA ILE A 320 13.83 -11.77 24.94
C ILE A 320 15.25 -12.30 25.07
N SER A 321 15.87 -12.62 23.93
CA SER A 321 17.26 -13.06 23.89
C SER A 321 18.23 -11.99 24.42
N LYS A 322 19.38 -12.42 24.95
CA LYS A 322 20.41 -11.49 25.44
C LYS A 322 20.87 -10.47 24.36
N PRO A 323 21.11 -10.85 23.09
CA PRO A 323 21.43 -9.89 22.03
C PRO A 323 20.34 -8.85 21.81
N ASN A 324 19.08 -9.28 21.69
CA ASN A 324 17.94 -8.36 21.48
C ASN A 324 17.80 -7.41 22.68
N PHE A 325 17.92 -7.92 23.91
CA PHE A 325 17.85 -7.10 25.11
C PHE A 325 18.92 -5.98 25.12
N ASP A 326 20.15 -6.28 24.72
CA ASP A 326 21.23 -5.29 24.72
C ASP A 326 21.00 -4.20 23.65
N VAL A 327 20.48 -4.59 22.47
CA VAL A 327 20.07 -3.66 21.42
C VAL A 327 18.94 -2.75 21.89
N LEU A 328 17.88 -3.31 22.46
CA LEU A 328 16.75 -2.55 23.00
C LEU A 328 17.20 -1.55 24.08
N GLY A 329 18.13 -1.96 24.94
CA GLY A 329 18.75 -1.09 25.95
C GLY A 329 19.44 0.13 25.34
N LYS A 330 20.28 -0.08 24.31
CA LYS A 330 20.98 0.99 23.59
C LYS A 330 20.00 1.91 22.86
N ALA A 331 19.05 1.35 22.11
CA ALA A 331 18.03 2.10 21.40
C ALA A 331 17.21 3.00 22.33
N ARG A 332 16.80 2.48 23.49
CA ARG A 332 16.07 3.24 24.52
C ARG A 332 16.86 4.45 25.02
N GLN A 333 18.15 4.27 25.31
CA GLN A 333 19.01 5.36 25.75
C GLN A 333 19.13 6.44 24.68
N ARG A 334 19.28 6.05 23.41
CA ARG A 334 19.34 7.00 22.29
C ARG A 334 18.01 7.71 22.05
N ARG A 335 16.88 7.00 22.14
CA ARG A 335 15.54 7.59 22.04
C ARG A 335 15.30 8.63 23.14
N ASN A 336 15.74 8.35 24.37
CA ASN A 336 15.64 9.32 25.47
C ASN A 336 16.54 10.55 25.22
N LYS A 337 17.77 10.37 24.73
CA LYS A 337 18.64 11.51 24.37
C LYS A 337 18.06 12.34 23.22
N LEU A 338 17.48 11.69 22.21
CA LEU A 338 16.77 12.37 21.12
C LEU A 338 15.59 13.18 21.65
N ALA A 339 14.73 12.57 22.47
CA ALA A 339 13.53 13.22 23.00
C ALA A 339 13.83 14.37 23.98
N HIS A 340 14.86 14.24 24.82
CA HIS A 340 15.17 15.26 25.83
C HIS A 340 16.15 16.34 25.35
N ASN A 341 17.10 15.97 24.49
CA ASN A 341 18.22 16.85 24.13
C ASN A 341 18.29 17.12 22.61
N GLY A 342 17.39 16.56 21.80
CA GLY A 342 17.46 16.66 20.33
C GLY A 342 18.66 15.96 19.71
N SER A 343 19.32 15.05 20.45
CA SER A 343 20.54 14.39 19.97
C SER A 343 20.23 13.32 18.93
N LEU A 344 20.79 13.46 17.73
CA LEU A 344 20.63 12.49 16.65
C LEU A 344 21.22 11.11 17.05
N PRO A 345 20.51 10.01 16.74
CA PRO A 345 21.03 8.67 16.96
C PRO A 345 22.04 8.25 15.89
N GLU A 346 22.94 7.35 16.23
CA GLU A 346 23.86 6.72 15.27
C GLU A 346 23.13 5.68 14.39
N PHE A 347 23.51 5.57 13.11
CA PHE A 347 22.89 4.66 12.14
C PHE A 347 22.92 3.21 12.64
N GLU A 348 24.06 2.77 13.18
CA GLU A 348 24.28 1.39 13.66
C GLU A 348 23.32 1.02 14.79
N VAL A 349 22.88 2.00 15.59
CA VAL A 349 21.89 1.78 16.65
C VAL A 349 20.51 1.53 16.06
N VAL A 350 20.12 2.31 15.05
CA VAL A 350 18.81 2.19 14.41
C VAL A 350 18.74 0.94 13.53
N GLU A 351 19.83 0.62 12.82
CA GLU A 351 20.01 -0.63 12.06
C GLU A 351 19.93 -1.86 12.98
N SER A 352 20.67 -1.86 14.09
CA SER A 352 20.60 -2.97 15.05
C SER A 352 19.18 -3.14 15.60
N LEU A 353 18.49 -2.03 15.87
CA LEU A 353 17.11 -2.05 16.34
C LEU A 353 16.15 -2.66 15.30
N TRP A 354 16.33 -2.32 14.02
CA TRP A 354 15.56 -2.91 12.92
C TRP A 354 15.65 -4.43 12.91
N PHE A 355 16.86 -4.99 12.94
CA PHE A 355 17.06 -6.44 12.93
C PHE A 355 16.61 -7.13 14.23
N ALA A 356 16.76 -6.48 15.38
CA ALA A 356 16.22 -6.97 16.65
C ALA A 356 14.68 -7.04 16.62
N LEU A 357 14.01 -6.05 16.02
CA LEU A 357 12.57 -6.04 15.85
C LEU A 357 12.08 -7.17 14.95
N ILE A 358 12.68 -7.38 13.77
CA ILE A 358 12.32 -8.52 12.91
C ILE A 358 12.47 -9.82 13.68
N SER A 359 13.57 -9.98 14.43
CA SER A 359 13.84 -11.19 15.20
C SER A 359 12.80 -11.45 16.29
N LEU A 360 12.37 -10.42 17.01
CA LEU A 360 11.30 -10.53 17.99
C LEU A 360 9.95 -10.87 17.35
N ILE A 361 9.63 -10.23 16.21
CA ILE A 361 8.37 -10.51 15.49
C ILE A 361 8.36 -11.98 15.03
N GLU A 362 9.43 -12.44 14.40
CA GLU A 362 9.57 -13.82 13.91
C GLU A 362 9.51 -14.85 15.06
N GLU A 363 10.23 -14.60 16.15
CA GLU A 363 10.25 -15.48 17.32
C GLU A 363 8.87 -15.64 17.98
N HIS A 364 8.06 -14.59 17.98
CA HIS A 364 6.78 -14.57 18.70
C HIS A 364 5.54 -14.77 17.82
N SER A 365 5.62 -14.47 16.52
CA SER A 365 4.60 -14.87 15.56
C SER A 365 4.75 -16.32 15.10
N LYS A 366 5.95 -16.91 15.21
CA LYS A 366 6.29 -18.23 14.64
C LYS A 366 6.16 -18.29 13.12
N VAL A 367 6.14 -17.12 12.47
CA VAL A 367 6.12 -16.99 11.01
C VAL A 367 7.50 -16.54 10.54
N SER A 368 8.06 -17.24 9.55
CA SER A 368 9.35 -16.87 8.96
C SER A 368 9.26 -15.52 8.25
N LEU A 369 10.22 -14.63 8.55
CA LEU A 369 10.36 -13.31 7.91
C LEU A 369 11.60 -13.25 7.01
N GLU A 370 12.04 -14.40 6.49
CA GLU A 370 13.26 -14.53 5.70
C GLU A 370 13.27 -13.61 4.47
N LYS A 371 12.16 -13.55 3.72
CA LYS A 371 12.04 -12.65 2.55
C LYS A 371 12.27 -11.18 2.94
N LEU A 372 11.65 -10.72 4.03
CA LEU A 372 11.84 -9.35 4.52
C LEU A 372 13.30 -9.10 4.94
N ARG A 373 13.96 -10.07 5.59
CA ARG A 373 15.39 -9.97 5.91
C ARG A 373 16.25 -9.88 4.66
N GLN A 374 16.00 -10.72 3.66
CA GLN A 374 16.74 -10.71 2.40
C GLN A 374 16.58 -9.37 1.67
N CYS A 375 15.37 -8.82 1.60
CA CYS A 375 15.13 -7.54 0.92
C CYS A 375 15.70 -6.33 1.67
N THR A 376 15.84 -6.43 3.00
CA THR A 376 16.35 -5.33 3.84
C THR A 376 17.81 -5.50 4.26
N SER A 377 18.49 -6.57 3.83
CA SER A 377 19.89 -6.82 4.14
C SER A 377 20.78 -7.07 2.92
N LEU A 378 22.07 -6.81 3.05
CA LEU A 378 23.10 -7.10 2.03
C LEU A 378 23.65 -8.55 2.14
N GLY A 379 22.91 -9.46 2.79
CA GLY A 379 23.31 -10.86 2.97
C GLY A 379 24.30 -11.13 4.12
N ASP A 380 24.99 -10.11 4.64
CA ASP A 380 25.88 -10.20 5.82
C ASP A 380 25.22 -9.72 7.12
N GLY A 381 23.90 -9.50 7.10
CA GLY A 381 23.16 -8.92 8.22
C GLY A 381 23.31 -7.40 8.36
N LYS A 382 23.90 -6.71 7.38
CA LYS A 382 23.85 -5.24 7.28
C LYS A 382 22.67 -4.78 6.46
N PHE A 383 22.16 -3.60 6.77
CA PHE A 383 21.01 -3.00 6.11
C PHE A 383 21.29 -2.64 4.66
N ASN A 384 20.36 -2.96 3.77
CA ASN A 384 20.42 -2.55 2.37
C ASN A 384 20.07 -1.06 2.25
N LYS A 385 21.10 -0.24 2.02
CA LYS A 385 20.97 1.22 1.86
C LYS A 385 20.42 1.63 0.49
N HIS A 386 20.37 0.72 -0.48
CA HIS A 386 19.94 1.00 -1.85
C HIS A 386 18.50 0.53 -2.03
N PHE A 387 17.56 1.34 -1.53
CA PHE A 387 16.14 1.17 -1.83
C PHE A 387 15.56 2.43 -2.50
N PRO A 388 14.82 2.32 -3.63
CA PRO A 388 14.45 1.07 -4.29
C PRO A 388 15.67 0.34 -4.88
N PRO A 389 15.66 -1.01 -4.91
CA PRO A 389 16.73 -1.81 -5.46
C PRO A 389 16.61 -1.58 -6.98
N GLY A 390 17.36 -0.61 -7.49
CA GLY A 390 17.23 -0.18 -8.88
C GLY A 390 17.76 1.22 -9.19
N PHE A 391 18.00 2.06 -8.18
CA PHE A 391 18.64 3.37 -8.37
C PHE A 391 19.88 3.55 -7.49
N SER A 392 20.76 2.55 -7.44
CA SER A 392 22.15 2.90 -7.19
C SER A 392 22.72 3.42 -8.51
N GLU A 393 23.07 4.70 -8.57
CA GLU A 393 23.83 5.26 -9.69
C GLU A 393 25.10 4.43 -9.96
N GLU A 394 25.62 3.73 -8.95
CA GLU A 394 26.86 2.96 -9.03
C GLU A 394 26.73 1.59 -9.73
N GLN A 395 25.57 0.93 -9.74
CA GLN A 395 25.44 -0.38 -10.41
C GLN A 395 25.02 -0.29 -11.89
N ASN A 396 24.46 0.83 -12.32
CA ASN A 396 24.05 1.06 -13.72
C ASN A 396 25.05 1.90 -14.53
N ILE A 397 26.19 2.29 -13.93
CA ILE A 397 27.37 2.74 -14.67
C ILE A 397 28.31 1.54 -14.82
N THR A 398 27.87 0.51 -15.54
CA THR A 398 28.80 0.05 -16.59
C THR A 398 28.93 1.27 -17.49
N ARG A 399 30.09 1.96 -17.42
CA ARG A 399 30.44 2.97 -18.42
C ARG A 399 30.00 2.41 -19.75
N ALA A 400 29.00 3.02 -20.37
CA ALA A 400 28.80 2.82 -21.79
C ALA A 400 30.17 3.16 -22.39
N GLU A 401 30.89 2.14 -22.85
CA GLU A 401 32.04 2.38 -23.70
C GLU A 401 31.46 3.09 -24.90
N PHE A 402 31.65 4.40 -24.95
CA PHE A 402 31.33 5.17 -26.13
C PHE A 402 32.03 4.44 -27.29
N PRO A 403 31.32 4.06 -28.37
CA PRO A 403 32.00 3.53 -29.54
C PRO A 403 33.06 4.55 -29.92
N GLU A 404 34.31 4.08 -30.02
CA GLU A 404 35.41 4.92 -30.48
C GLU A 404 34.98 5.53 -31.82
N TRP A 405 34.92 6.86 -31.85
CA TRP A 405 34.68 7.59 -33.07
C TRP A 405 35.73 7.16 -34.11
N PRO A 406 35.33 6.79 -35.34
CA PRO A 406 36.28 6.50 -36.39
C PRO A 406 37.24 7.68 -36.55
N LEU A 407 38.54 7.41 -36.40
CA LEU A 407 39.61 8.40 -36.55
C LEU A 407 39.76 8.93 -37.99
N GLU A 408 38.89 8.53 -38.92
CA GLU A 408 39.04 8.79 -40.36
C GLU A 408 38.32 10.05 -40.87
N GLU A 409 37.61 10.79 -40.03
CA GLU A 409 37.03 12.11 -40.41
C GLU A 409 37.71 13.29 -39.68
N ARG A 410 39.03 13.20 -39.52
CA ARG A 410 39.88 14.38 -39.29
C ARG A 410 40.89 14.50 -40.42
N ASN A 411 40.41 14.98 -41.56
CA ASN A 411 41.20 15.74 -42.54
C ASN A 411 40.32 16.81 -43.18
#